data_AF-A0A349NCA2-F1
#
_entry.id   AF-A0A349NCA2-F1
#
_cell.length_a   1.000
_cell.length_b   1.000
_cell.length_c   1.000
_cell.angle_alpha   90.00
_cell.angle_beta   90.00
_cell.angle_gamma   90.00
#
_symmetry.space_group_name_H-M   'P 1'
#
loop_
_entity.id
_entity.type
_entity.pdbx_description
1 polymer ?
#
loop_
_entity_poly.entity_id
_entity_poly.type
_entity_poly.pdbx_seq_one_letter_code
_entity_poly.pdbx_strand_id
1 'polypeptide(L)'
;GEAYFRPLVKKHPETGRKCLFIGRHAFGIPGLTRKKSRELLAVLLQAIVEDENHVYTHRWTQGDLLVWDNRCLLHRARPYDYSQPRVLIGSRVAGEESSELAYYPEDKRAEAGRAALDSELKCLRASHDAVS
;
A
#
# COMPACT_ATOMS: atom_id res chain seq x y z
N GLY A 1 0.08 -6.52 14.43
CA GLY A 1 -0.51 -5.81 13.29
C GLY A 1 -1.37 -6.78 12.54
N GLU A 2 -2.38 -6.31 11.82
CA GLU A 2 -3.27 -7.15 11.02
C GLU A 2 -2.89 -7.11 9.54
N ALA A 3 -3.16 -8.20 8.83
CA ALA A 3 -2.99 -8.25 7.38
C ALA A 3 -4.31 -8.53 6.70
N TYR A 4 -4.50 -7.85 5.58
CA TYR A 4 -5.72 -7.95 4.82
C TYR A 4 -5.41 -8.57 3.48
N PHE A 5 -6.20 -9.58 3.13
CA PHE A 5 -6.17 -10.11 1.80
C PHE A 5 -6.89 -9.13 0.90
N ARG A 6 -6.13 -8.50 0.01
CA ARG A 6 -6.60 -7.47 -0.92
C ARG A 6 -6.26 -7.88 -2.34
N PRO A 7 -7.09 -7.52 -3.32
CA PRO A 7 -6.79 -7.83 -4.71
C PRO A 7 -5.54 -7.07 -5.13
N LEU A 8 -4.66 -7.72 -5.89
CA LEU A 8 -3.47 -7.07 -6.45
C LEU A 8 -3.85 -5.95 -7.45
N VAL A 9 -4.99 -6.12 -8.13
CA VAL A 9 -5.57 -5.16 -9.05
C VAL A 9 -6.98 -4.80 -8.60
N LYS A 10 -7.22 -3.51 -8.36
CA LYS A 10 -8.56 -2.97 -8.08
C LYS A 10 -9.10 -2.27 -9.33
N LYS A 11 -10.41 -2.37 -9.57
CA LYS A 11 -11.10 -1.55 -10.57
C LYS A 11 -11.61 -0.28 -9.88
N HIS A 12 -11.25 0.88 -10.39
CA HIS A 12 -11.73 2.16 -9.89
C HIS A 12 -13.26 2.24 -10.06
N PRO A 13 -14.04 2.53 -9.00
CA PRO A 13 -15.51 2.42 -9.05
C PRO A 13 -16.14 3.39 -10.05
N GLU A 14 -15.62 4.62 -10.17
CA GLU A 14 -16.18 5.62 -11.10
C GLU A 14 -15.61 5.51 -12.52
N THR A 15 -14.28 5.49 -12.68
CA THR A 15 -13.62 5.50 -14.00
C THR A 15 -13.53 4.13 -14.67
N GLY A 16 -13.75 3.04 -13.93
CA GLY A 16 -13.58 1.68 -14.40
C GLY A 16 -12.14 1.26 -14.74
N ARG A 17 -11.16 2.15 -14.53
CA ARG A 17 -9.74 1.86 -14.78
C ARG A 17 -9.22 0.80 -13.80
N LYS A 18 -8.33 -0.07 -14.27
CA LYS A 18 -7.61 -0.99 -13.40
C LYS A 18 -6.39 -0.30 -12.79
N CYS A 19 -6.21 -0.45 -11.50
CA CYS A 19 -5.11 0.12 -10.73
C CYS A 19 -4.44 -0.97 -9.90
N LEU A 20 -3.12 -0.94 -9.82
CA LEU A 20 -2.39 -1.80 -8.89
C LEU A 20 -2.67 -1.32 -7.46
N PHE A 21 -3.17 -2.22 -6.62
CA PHE A 21 -3.47 -1.94 -5.22
C PHE A 21 -2.38 -2.53 -4.33
N ILE A 22 -1.20 -1.94 -4.47
CA ILE A 22 0.02 -2.34 -3.77
C ILE A 22 0.60 -1.14 -3.02
N GLY A 23 1.57 -1.37 -2.15
CA GLY A 23 2.30 -0.30 -1.46
C GLY A 23 3.29 -0.89 -0.47
N ARG A 24 3.90 -0.02 0.36
CA ARG A 24 4.91 -0.44 1.36
C ARG A 24 4.43 -1.48 2.37
N HIS A 25 3.11 -1.66 2.49
CA HIS A 25 2.47 -2.57 3.43
C HIS A 25 2.18 -3.95 2.82
N ALA A 26 2.29 -4.11 1.50
CA ALA A 26 2.17 -5.42 0.86
C ALA A 26 3.42 -6.25 1.15
N PHE A 27 3.23 -7.47 1.67
CA PHE A 27 4.34 -8.31 2.12
C PHE A 27 4.29 -9.74 1.55
N GLY A 28 3.13 -10.21 1.08
CA GLY A 28 2.92 -11.58 0.64
C GLY A 28 1.84 -11.68 -0.44
N ILE A 29 1.95 -12.72 -1.27
CA ILE A 29 0.98 -13.07 -2.31
C ILE A 29 0.67 -14.56 -2.13
N PRO A 30 -0.59 -14.95 -1.85
CA PRO A 30 -0.95 -16.36 -1.69
C PRO A 30 -0.56 -17.20 -2.89
N GLY A 31 -0.04 -18.42 -2.63
CA GLY A 31 0.46 -19.33 -3.65
C GLY A 31 1.93 -19.11 -4.05
N LEU A 32 2.56 -18.01 -3.61
CA LEU A 32 3.99 -17.76 -3.80
C LEU A 32 4.76 -17.95 -2.49
N THR A 33 6.04 -18.33 -2.62
CA THR A 33 6.96 -18.27 -1.47
C THR A 33 7.24 -16.83 -1.11
N ARG A 34 7.61 -16.55 0.14
CA ARG A 34 7.93 -15.19 0.62
C ARG A 34 8.96 -14.47 -0.26
N LYS A 35 10.00 -15.18 -0.70
CA LYS A 35 11.01 -14.65 -1.62
C LYS A 35 10.37 -14.21 -2.95
N LYS A 36 9.60 -15.11 -3.59
CA LYS A 36 8.90 -14.83 -4.85
C LYS A 36 7.87 -13.71 -4.72
N SER A 37 7.13 -13.64 -3.59
CA SER A 37 6.19 -12.55 -3.33
C SER A 37 6.90 -11.20 -3.25
N ARG A 38 8.02 -11.12 -2.50
CA ARG A 38 8.80 -9.88 -2.39
C ARG A 38 9.40 -9.45 -3.72
N GLU A 39 9.95 -10.39 -4.49
CA GLU A 39 10.49 -10.11 -5.82
C GLU A 39 9.40 -9.57 -6.75
N LEU A 40 8.24 -10.22 -6.81
CA LEU A 40 7.13 -9.76 -7.66
C LEU A 40 6.59 -8.40 -7.22
N LEU A 41 6.37 -8.18 -5.93
CA LEU A 41 5.92 -6.88 -5.42
C LEU A 41 6.94 -5.77 -5.71
N ALA A 42 8.24 -6.05 -5.61
CA ALA A 42 9.29 -5.09 -5.95
C ALA A 42 9.29 -4.77 -7.45
N VAL A 43 9.19 -5.76 -8.33
CA VAL A 43 9.10 -5.56 -9.79
C VAL A 43 7.88 -4.72 -10.15
N LEU A 44 6.70 -5.03 -9.58
CA LEU A 44 5.48 -4.28 -9.84
C LEU A 44 5.59 -2.82 -9.36
N LEU A 45 6.12 -2.61 -8.16
CA LEU A 45 6.32 -1.27 -7.64
C LEU A 45 7.32 -0.47 -8.49
N GLN A 46 8.42 -1.12 -8.89
CA GLN A 46 9.46 -0.52 -9.70
C GLN A 46 8.92 -0.09 -11.07
N ALA A 47 8.13 -0.96 -11.74
CA ALA A 47 7.50 -0.64 -13.02
C ALA A 47 6.55 0.56 -12.96
N ILE A 48 5.91 0.83 -11.80
CA ILE A 48 5.07 2.02 -11.62
C ILE A 48 5.93 3.29 -11.54
N VAL A 49 7.05 3.24 -10.81
CA VAL A 49 7.82 4.44 -10.43
C VAL A 49 8.97 4.77 -11.38
N GLU A 50 9.39 3.85 -12.24
CA GLU A 50 10.43 4.08 -13.26
C GLU A 50 9.94 4.91 -14.44
N ASP A 51 8.66 4.85 -14.77
CA ASP A 51 8.08 5.66 -15.84
C ASP A 51 7.83 7.08 -15.33
N GLU A 52 8.62 8.05 -15.82
CA GLU A 52 8.50 9.45 -15.44
C GLU A 52 7.11 10.03 -15.75
N ASN A 53 6.38 9.47 -16.73
CA ASN A 53 5.00 9.89 -17.04
C ASN A 53 4.01 9.53 -15.93
N HIS A 54 4.35 8.62 -15.03
CA HIS A 54 3.55 8.26 -13.86
C HIS A 54 3.94 9.07 -12.60
N VAL A 55 4.99 9.90 -12.66
CA VAL A 55 5.57 10.56 -11.49
C VAL A 55 5.30 12.06 -11.50
N TYR A 56 4.53 12.51 -10.51
CA TYR A 56 4.39 13.93 -10.19
C TYR A 56 5.18 14.28 -8.92
N THR A 57 6.00 15.33 -8.97
CA THR A 57 6.72 15.87 -7.81
C THR A 57 6.29 17.31 -7.54
N HIS A 58 5.65 17.53 -6.39
CA HIS A 58 5.24 18.86 -5.96
C HIS A 58 6.33 19.54 -5.12
N ARG A 59 6.71 20.76 -5.50
CA ARG A 59 7.56 21.66 -4.69
C ARG A 59 6.65 22.64 -3.96
N TRP A 60 6.41 22.39 -2.68
CA TRP A 60 5.51 23.17 -1.85
C TRP A 60 5.94 24.63 -1.73
N THR A 61 4.97 25.52 -1.87
CA THR A 61 5.02 26.94 -1.51
C THR A 61 3.86 27.28 -0.57
N GLN A 62 3.97 28.40 0.15
CA GLN A 62 2.93 28.79 1.10
C GLN A 62 1.62 29.08 0.35
N GLY A 63 0.53 28.46 0.80
CA GLY A 63 -0.79 28.60 0.19
C GLY A 63 -1.16 27.49 -0.79
N ASP A 64 -0.21 26.60 -1.14
CA ASP A 64 -0.51 25.48 -2.03
C ASP A 64 -1.50 24.50 -1.40
N LEU A 65 -2.41 24.00 -2.25
CA LEU A 65 -3.32 22.91 -1.94
C LEU A 65 -3.12 21.80 -2.98
N LEU A 66 -2.84 20.59 -2.50
CA LEU A 66 -2.80 19.40 -3.34
C LEU A 66 -3.97 18.48 -2.99
N VAL A 67 -4.77 18.14 -3.99
CA VAL A 67 -5.85 17.15 -3.89
C VAL A 67 -5.49 15.97 -4.78
N TRP A 68 -5.68 14.76 -4.30
CA TRP A 68 -5.37 13.55 -5.05
C TRP A 68 -6.34 12.42 -4.76
N ASP A 69 -6.52 11.54 -5.73
CA ASP A 69 -7.36 10.35 -5.59
C ASP A 69 -6.54 9.17 -5.03
N ASN A 70 -6.71 8.86 -3.75
CA ASN A 70 -5.96 7.80 -3.07
C ASN A 70 -6.31 6.39 -3.59
N ARG A 71 -7.32 6.24 -4.45
CA ARG A 71 -7.76 4.94 -5.01
C ARG A 71 -6.88 4.48 -6.16
N CYS A 72 -6.10 5.36 -6.77
CA CYS A 72 -5.35 5.08 -8.00
C CYS A 72 -3.89 5.57 -8.01
N LEU A 73 -3.31 5.93 -6.88
CA LEU A 73 -1.93 6.41 -6.81
C LEU A 73 -1.15 5.91 -5.60
N LEU A 74 0.17 6.02 -5.72
CA LEU A 74 1.13 5.90 -4.63
C LEU A 74 1.68 7.29 -4.31
N HIS A 75 1.98 7.54 -3.04
CA HIS A 75 2.65 8.78 -2.64
C HIS A 75 3.74 8.50 -1.61
N ARG A 76 4.74 9.38 -1.58
CA ARG A 76 5.81 9.38 -0.58
C ARG A 76 6.19 10.82 -0.23
N ALA A 77 6.48 11.06 1.04
CA ALA A 77 7.23 12.24 1.40
C ALA A 77 8.68 12.10 0.88
N ARG A 78 9.18 13.14 0.22
CA ARG A 78 10.62 13.26 -0.09
C ARG A 78 11.35 13.80 1.15
N PRO A 79 12.66 13.48 1.31
CA PRO A 79 13.48 14.14 2.31
C PRO A 79 13.36 15.66 2.20
N TYR A 80 13.38 16.34 3.34
CA TYR A 80 13.42 17.79 3.47
C TYR A 80 14.42 18.16 4.57
N ASP A 81 14.69 19.44 4.74
CA ASP A 81 15.52 19.91 5.85
C ASP A 81 14.78 19.69 7.19
N TYR A 82 15.17 18.63 7.90
CA TYR A 82 14.57 18.26 9.19
C TYR A 82 14.93 19.23 10.31
N SER A 83 15.86 20.17 10.12
CA SER A 83 16.12 21.25 11.08
C SER A 83 15.02 22.33 11.05
N GLN A 84 14.25 22.38 9.97
CA GLN A 84 13.16 23.34 9.80
C GLN A 84 11.81 22.69 10.12
N PRO A 85 10.90 23.42 10.80
CA PRO A 85 9.54 22.93 11.01
C PRO A 85 8.82 22.84 9.66
N ARG A 86 8.10 21.73 9.46
CA ARG A 86 7.22 21.53 8.31
C ARG A 86 5.83 21.18 8.80
N VAL A 87 4.87 22.05 8.54
CA VAL A 87 3.47 21.85 8.91
C VAL A 87 2.62 21.71 7.65
N LEU A 88 1.86 20.62 7.59
CA LEU A 88 0.86 20.36 6.56
C LEU A 88 -0.42 19.97 7.27
N ILE A 89 -1.54 20.58 6.87
CA ILE A 89 -2.86 20.20 7.37
C ILE A 89 -3.51 19.34 6.29
N GLY A 90 -3.90 18.13 6.67
CA GLY A 90 -4.52 17.17 5.76
C GLY A 90 -5.93 16.82 6.21
N SER A 91 -6.83 16.66 5.24
CA SER A 91 -8.12 16.01 5.42
C SER A 91 -8.24 14.84 4.46
N ARG A 92 -9.11 13.88 4.77
CA ARG A 92 -9.40 12.72 3.92
C ARG A 92 -10.90 12.63 3.75
N VAL A 93 -11.33 12.39 2.51
CA VAL A 93 -12.70 12.01 2.21
C VAL A 93 -12.80 10.50 2.35
N ALA A 94 -13.75 10.04 3.16
CA ALA A 94 -14.04 8.61 3.25
C ALA A 94 -14.53 8.11 1.89
N GLY A 95 -14.06 6.94 1.44
CA GLY A 95 -14.63 6.31 0.27
C GLY A 95 -15.61 5.20 0.64
N GLU A 96 -16.28 4.67 -0.37
CA GLU A 96 -17.38 3.71 -0.22
C GLU A 96 -16.89 2.35 0.29
N GLU A 97 -17.54 1.80 1.32
CA GLU A 97 -17.20 0.50 1.91
C GLU A 97 -17.15 -0.65 0.88
N SER A 98 -18.09 -0.63 -0.06
CA SER A 98 -18.22 -1.65 -1.11
C SER A 98 -17.00 -1.71 -2.04
N SER A 99 -16.29 -0.60 -2.20
CA SER A 99 -15.19 -0.46 -3.18
C SER A 99 -13.83 -0.20 -2.54
N GLU A 100 -13.77 0.49 -1.41
CA GLU A 100 -12.52 0.91 -0.78
C GLU A 100 -11.83 -0.17 0.02
N LEU A 101 -12.54 -1.24 0.36
CA LEU A 101 -11.97 -2.36 1.12
C LEU A 101 -11.23 -1.80 2.34
N ALA A 102 -11.84 -0.84 3.04
CA ALA A 102 -11.30 -0.31 4.28
C ALA A 102 -11.30 -1.39 5.37
N TYR A 103 -10.59 -1.13 6.47
CA TYR A 103 -10.55 -2.08 7.57
C TYR A 103 -11.86 -2.06 8.35
N TYR A 104 -12.53 -3.22 8.38
CA TYR A 104 -13.60 -3.51 9.31
C TYR A 104 -13.28 -4.87 9.94
N PRO A 105 -13.03 -4.95 11.26
CA PRO A 105 -12.62 -6.19 11.94
C PRO A 105 -13.56 -7.37 11.66
N GLU A 106 -14.86 -7.06 11.54
CA GLU A 106 -15.95 -8.00 11.27
C GLU A 106 -16.06 -8.40 9.78
N ASP A 107 -15.25 -7.83 8.89
CA ASP A 107 -15.28 -8.18 7.47
C ASP A 107 -14.77 -9.62 7.25
N LYS A 108 -15.70 -10.52 6.91
CA LYS A 108 -15.38 -11.91 6.58
C LYS A 108 -14.38 -12.04 5.42
N ARG A 109 -14.32 -11.06 4.51
CA ARG A 109 -13.32 -11.03 3.41
C ARG A 109 -11.88 -10.87 3.93
N ALA A 110 -11.70 -10.34 5.14
CA ALA A 110 -10.38 -10.18 5.76
C ALA A 110 -9.85 -11.49 6.39
N GLU A 111 -10.68 -12.52 6.54
CA GLU A 111 -10.32 -13.79 7.18
C GLU A 111 -9.14 -14.48 6.48
N ALA A 112 -9.16 -14.53 5.14
CA ALA A 112 -8.04 -15.07 4.35
C ALA A 112 -6.73 -14.30 4.59
N GLY A 113 -6.81 -12.99 4.83
CA GLY A 113 -5.66 -12.14 5.14
C GLY A 113 -5.05 -12.46 6.49
N ARG A 114 -5.90 -12.65 7.51
CA ARG A 114 -5.49 -13.06 8.85
C ARG A 114 -4.81 -14.44 8.83
N ALA A 115 -5.41 -15.41 8.15
CA ALA A 115 -4.84 -16.76 8.01
C ALA A 115 -3.47 -16.75 7.28
N ALA A 116 -3.34 -15.93 6.22
CA ALA A 116 -2.07 -15.75 5.51
C ALA A 116 -1.00 -15.12 6.41
N LEU A 117 -1.35 -14.09 7.19
CA LEU A 117 -0.43 -13.47 8.15
C LEU A 117 -0.02 -14.43 9.27
N ASP A 118 -0.95 -15.19 9.83
CA ASP A 118 -0.61 -16.18 10.86
C ASP A 118 0.38 -17.21 10.34
N SER A 119 0.20 -17.66 9.11
CA SER A 119 1.14 -18.57 8.44
C SER A 119 2.50 -17.91 8.24
N GLU A 120 2.53 -16.65 7.83
CA GLU A 120 3.78 -15.90 7.64
C GLU A 120 4.52 -15.61 8.96
N LEU A 121 3.80 -15.24 10.02
CA LEU A 121 4.36 -15.01 11.34
C LEU A 121 4.99 -16.27 11.93
N LYS A 122 4.39 -17.45 11.68
CA LYS A 122 5.00 -18.73 12.07
C LYS A 122 6.34 -18.96 11.36
N CYS A 123 6.39 -18.75 10.04
CA CYS A 123 7.63 -18.86 9.27
C CYS A 123 8.70 -17.87 9.76
N LEU A 124 8.31 -16.63 10.06
CA LEU A 124 9.20 -15.58 10.57
C LEU A 124 9.82 -15.95 11.92
N ARG A 125 8.99 -16.43 12.85
CA ARG A 125 9.45 -16.86 14.18
C ARG A 125 10.42 -18.03 14.08
N ALA A 126 10.08 -19.06 13.31
CA ALA A 126 10.97 -20.21 13.09
C ALA A 126 12.31 -19.80 12.44
N SER A 127 12.29 -18.82 11.53
CA SER A 127 13.52 -18.30 10.89
C SER A 127 14.38 -17.49 11.85
N HIS A 128 13.77 -16.75 12.79
CA HIS A 128 14.48 -16.00 13.82
C HIS A 128 15.16 -16.96 14.82
N ASP A 129 14.45 -17.98 15.26
CA ASP A 129 14.95 -18.97 16.21
C ASP A 129 16.06 -19.86 15.62
N ALA A 130 16.12 -20.02 14.30
CA ALA A 130 17.20 -20.75 13.62
C ALA A 130 18.50 -19.95 13.43
N VAL A 131 18.46 -18.64 13.66
CA VAL A 131 19.60 -17.71 13.49
C VAL A 131 20.10 -17.17 14.84
N SER A 132 19.37 -17.49 15.93
CA SER A 132 19.70 -17.14 17.33
C SER A 132 20.38 -18.31 18.04
#